data_AF-A0A7T7RFW1-F1
#
_entry.id   AF-A0A7T7RFW1-F1
#
_cell.length_a   1.000
_cell.length_b   1.000
_cell.length_c   1.000
_cell.angle_alpha   90.00
_cell.angle_beta   90.00
_cell.angle_gamma   90.00
#
_symmetry.space_group_name_H-M   'P 1'
#
loop_
_entity.id
_entity.type
_entity.pdbx_description
1 polymer ?
#
loop_
_entity_poly.entity_id
_entity_poly.type
_entity_poly.pdbx_seq_one_letter_code
_entity_poly.pdbx_strand_id
1 'polypeptide(L)'
;MTDYSASAARFAADTRGHELTVLKDNAELADLLKLHDWDELLFGGFYCTHCTPDDEDSFADPIPWPCLPLREAGITDDDARALIEAHREKVAAEYRAKKADEQAELQRRVDAFNSRYKVGTPVFAYPGCRPEDHPGDKRLITRTRSKAEVLGGHTDVVWVDGHGACIALSHVDVISATDTSPEASAARNVPRNPNELCRDFQSKPEPAEFWCANCRWNKAMHDNEAARTAIRNALDCLPAGGA
;
A
#
# COMPACT_ATOMS: atom_id res chain seq x y z
N MET A 1 -10.41 -4.05 64.00
CA MET A 1 -10.86 -3.22 62.86
C MET A 1 -10.50 -4.00 61.62
N THR A 2 -11.45 -4.80 61.15
CA THR A 2 -11.23 -5.87 60.18
C THR A 2 -11.57 -5.35 58.78
N ASP A 3 -10.72 -5.68 57.81
CA ASP A 3 -10.79 -5.34 56.38
C ASP A 3 -12.14 -5.67 55.73
N TYR A 4 -13.09 -4.75 55.81
CA TYR A 4 -14.41 -4.90 55.18
C TYR A 4 -14.41 -4.53 53.68
N SER A 5 -13.44 -3.71 53.24
CA SER A 5 -13.37 -3.22 51.85
C SER A 5 -12.86 -4.26 50.86
N ALA A 6 -11.95 -5.15 51.28
CA ALA A 6 -11.41 -6.21 50.43
C ALA A 6 -12.42 -7.33 50.15
N SER A 7 -13.34 -7.61 51.09
CA SER A 7 -14.40 -8.62 50.90
C SER A 7 -15.50 -8.15 49.95
N ALA A 8 -15.88 -6.87 49.98
CA ALA A 8 -16.90 -6.34 49.09
C ALA A 8 -16.48 -6.33 47.61
N ALA A 9 -15.21 -6.01 47.34
CA ALA A 9 -14.66 -6.03 45.97
C ALA A 9 -14.55 -7.45 45.39
N ARG A 10 -14.26 -8.46 46.22
CA ARG A 10 -14.26 -9.87 45.80
C ARG A 10 -15.66 -10.40 45.52
N PHE A 11 -16.66 -10.04 46.33
CA PHE A 11 -18.05 -10.47 46.13
C PHE A 11 -18.66 -9.89 44.84
N ALA A 12 -18.38 -8.62 44.51
CA ALA A 12 -18.91 -7.96 43.31
C ALA A 12 -18.23 -8.38 41.99
N ALA A 13 -17.05 -9.01 42.06
CA ALA A 13 -16.38 -9.59 40.89
C ALA A 13 -16.85 -11.03 40.64
N ASP A 14 -17.15 -11.77 41.71
CA ASP A 14 -17.65 -13.15 41.66
C ASP A 14 -19.08 -13.23 41.08
N THR A 15 -19.95 -12.27 41.43
CA THR A 15 -21.32 -12.21 40.88
C THR A 15 -21.34 -11.86 39.39
N ARG A 16 -20.53 -10.90 38.93
CA ARG A 16 -20.47 -10.51 37.50
C ARG A 16 -19.96 -11.61 36.59
N GLY A 17 -19.01 -12.42 37.07
CA GLY A 17 -18.55 -13.61 36.35
C GLY A 17 -19.60 -14.71 36.29
N HIS A 18 -20.33 -14.92 37.39
CA HIS A 18 -21.36 -15.96 37.48
C HIS A 18 -22.64 -15.60 36.68
N GLU A 19 -23.01 -14.32 36.60
CA GLU A 19 -24.20 -13.81 35.90
C GLU A 19 -24.04 -13.89 34.37
N LEU A 20 -22.87 -13.54 33.83
CA LEU A 20 -22.51 -13.75 32.42
C LEU A 20 -22.39 -15.24 32.03
N THR A 21 -22.22 -16.14 33.01
CA THR A 21 -22.18 -17.58 32.77
C THR A 21 -23.58 -18.18 32.69
N VAL A 22 -24.55 -17.66 33.46
CA VAL A 22 -25.97 -18.06 33.39
C VAL A 22 -26.60 -17.70 32.05
N LEU A 23 -26.20 -16.58 31.42
CA LEU A 23 -26.66 -16.21 30.07
C LEU A 23 -26.14 -17.16 28.97
N LYS A 24 -25.04 -17.87 29.21
CA LYS A 24 -24.42 -18.80 28.23
C LYS A 24 -25.07 -20.19 28.20
N ASP A 25 -25.79 -20.57 29.26
CA ASP A 25 -26.38 -21.90 29.40
C ASP A 25 -27.86 -21.97 28.97
N ASN A 26 -28.47 -20.83 28.60
CA ASN A 26 -29.82 -20.78 28.05
C ASN A 26 -29.79 -20.74 26.51
N ALA A 27 -30.07 -21.89 25.88
CA ALA A 27 -30.09 -22.03 24.42
C ALA A 27 -31.09 -21.07 23.75
N GLU A 28 -32.22 -20.79 24.38
CA GLU A 28 -33.24 -19.86 23.85
C GLU A 28 -32.72 -18.42 23.86
N LEU A 29 -32.01 -18.03 24.91
CA LEU A 29 -31.37 -16.70 24.99
C LEU A 29 -30.24 -16.56 23.96
N ALA A 30 -29.43 -17.61 23.78
CA ALA A 30 -28.37 -17.62 22.77
C ALA A 30 -28.94 -17.46 21.35
N ASP A 31 -30.09 -18.05 21.06
CA ASP A 31 -30.76 -17.89 19.77
C ASP A 31 -31.40 -16.50 19.62
N LEU A 32 -31.96 -15.94 20.69
CA LEU A 32 -32.42 -14.54 20.71
C LEU A 32 -31.28 -13.54 20.46
N LEU A 33 -30.11 -13.72 21.08
CA LEU A 33 -28.95 -12.85 20.87
C LEU A 33 -28.36 -12.96 19.46
N LYS A 34 -28.48 -14.12 18.79
CA LYS A 34 -28.11 -14.25 17.37
C LYS A 34 -29.08 -13.53 16.45
N LEU A 35 -30.36 -13.50 16.81
CA LEU A 35 -31.40 -12.87 16.00
C LEU A 35 -31.38 -11.34 16.17
N HIS A 36 -31.24 -10.86 17.41
CA HIS A 36 -31.29 -9.45 17.79
C HIS A 36 -29.89 -8.84 17.91
N ASP A 37 -29.24 -8.70 16.76
CA ASP A 37 -27.95 -8.00 16.65
C ASP A 37 -28.12 -6.48 16.83
N TRP A 38 -27.01 -5.77 16.96
CA TRP A 38 -26.99 -4.33 17.21
C TRP A 38 -26.07 -3.58 16.27
N ASP A 39 -26.38 -2.29 16.07
CA ASP A 39 -25.48 -1.34 15.41
C ASP A 39 -25.42 -0.02 16.20
N GLU A 40 -24.38 0.77 15.94
CA GLU A 40 -24.06 1.98 16.67
C GLU A 40 -24.57 3.23 15.94
N LEU A 41 -25.32 4.06 16.68
CA LEU A 41 -25.76 5.35 16.19
C LEU A 41 -24.59 6.34 16.17
N LEU A 42 -24.59 7.22 15.17
CA LEU A 42 -23.55 8.24 14.95
C LEU A 42 -23.25 9.11 16.20
N PHE A 43 -24.25 9.38 17.04
CA PHE A 43 -24.13 10.23 18.23
C PHE A 43 -23.93 9.45 19.54
N GLY A 44 -23.63 8.15 19.44
CA GLY A 44 -23.56 7.26 20.59
C GLY A 44 -24.93 6.71 20.96
N GLY A 45 -24.99 5.41 21.20
CA GLY A 45 -26.23 4.66 21.39
C GLY A 45 -26.23 3.45 20.48
N PHE A 46 -26.98 2.42 20.87
CA PHE A 46 -27.07 1.17 20.15
C PHE A 46 -28.53 0.88 19.85
N TYR A 47 -28.82 0.43 18.64
CA TYR A 47 -30.16 0.01 18.24
C TYR A 47 -30.14 -1.43 17.77
N CYS A 48 -31.28 -2.09 17.88
CA CYS A 48 -31.42 -3.48 17.48
C CYS A 48 -31.71 -3.56 15.97
N THR A 49 -30.81 -4.14 15.19
CA THR A 49 -30.93 -4.24 13.72
C THR A 49 -32.06 -5.16 13.28
N HIS A 50 -32.51 -6.06 14.17
CA HIS A 50 -33.67 -6.90 13.93
C HIS A 50 -35.00 -6.17 14.18
N CYS A 51 -35.07 -5.38 15.26
CA CYS A 51 -36.29 -4.65 15.60
C CYS A 51 -36.42 -3.31 14.87
N THR A 52 -35.31 -2.80 14.32
CA THR A 52 -35.25 -1.62 13.46
C THR A 52 -34.60 -2.05 12.15
N PRO A 53 -35.40 -2.60 11.22
CA PRO A 53 -34.89 -2.96 9.91
C PRO A 53 -34.44 -1.72 9.14
N ASP A 54 -33.50 -1.92 8.23
CA ASP A 54 -32.93 -0.88 7.36
C ASP A 54 -33.90 -0.60 6.19
N ASP A 55 -34.97 0.14 6.47
CA ASP A 55 -35.87 0.70 5.46
C ASP A 55 -36.02 2.23 5.62
N GLU A 56 -36.41 2.91 4.53
CA GLU A 56 -36.43 4.39 4.46
C GLU A 56 -37.30 5.05 5.54
N ASP A 57 -38.27 4.33 6.10
CA ASP A 57 -39.22 4.83 7.11
C ASP A 57 -38.81 4.47 8.55
N SER A 58 -37.91 3.49 8.76
CA SER A 58 -37.55 2.95 10.09
C SER A 58 -36.49 3.74 10.85
N PHE A 59 -35.74 4.62 10.19
CA PHE A 59 -34.72 5.46 10.86
C PHE A 59 -35.30 6.58 11.72
N ALA A 60 -36.61 6.84 11.62
CA ALA A 60 -37.27 7.86 12.44
C ALA A 60 -37.36 7.46 13.91
N ASP A 61 -37.49 6.15 14.21
CA ASP A 61 -37.73 5.63 15.56
C ASP A 61 -36.91 4.36 15.84
N PRO A 62 -35.57 4.46 15.99
CA PRO A 62 -34.72 3.31 16.27
C PRO A 62 -35.06 2.67 17.61
N ILE A 63 -35.23 1.35 17.61
CA ILE A 63 -35.49 0.53 18.79
C ILE A 63 -34.17 0.37 19.55
N PRO A 64 -34.07 0.88 20.79
CA PRO A 64 -32.84 0.83 21.55
C PRO A 64 -32.45 -0.60 21.85
N TRP A 65 -31.14 -0.86 21.85
CA TRP A 65 -30.57 -2.12 22.28
C TRP A 65 -30.09 -2.00 23.75
N PRO A 66 -30.44 -2.95 24.63
CA PRO A 66 -31.20 -4.17 24.37
C PRO A 66 -32.70 -3.86 24.15
N CYS A 67 -33.27 -4.48 23.12
CA CYS A 67 -34.69 -4.32 22.77
C CYS A 67 -35.60 -5.08 23.74
N LEU A 68 -36.91 -4.79 23.70
CA LEU A 68 -37.88 -5.38 24.63
C LEU A 68 -37.82 -6.92 24.70
N PRO A 69 -37.75 -7.68 23.58
CA PRO A 69 -37.62 -9.14 23.65
C PRO A 69 -36.40 -9.63 24.44
N LEU A 70 -35.25 -8.94 24.32
CA LEU A 70 -34.05 -9.29 25.06
C LEU A 70 -34.21 -8.97 26.55
N ARG A 71 -34.86 -7.85 26.88
CA ARG A 71 -35.16 -7.48 28.27
C ARG A 71 -36.13 -8.46 28.93
N GLU A 72 -37.15 -8.90 28.20
CA GLU A 72 -38.08 -9.94 28.66
C GLU A 72 -37.39 -11.29 28.86
N ALA A 73 -36.37 -11.59 28.05
CA ALA A 73 -35.49 -12.74 28.23
C ALA A 73 -34.44 -12.57 29.35
N GLY A 74 -34.44 -11.43 30.06
CA GLY A 74 -33.60 -11.18 31.23
C GLY A 74 -32.29 -10.43 30.96
N ILE A 75 -32.04 -9.95 29.74
CA ILE A 75 -30.85 -9.13 29.44
C ILE A 75 -31.01 -7.75 30.09
N THR A 76 -30.11 -7.42 31.00
CA THR A 76 -30.03 -6.10 31.62
C THR A 76 -29.22 -5.12 30.75
N ASP A 77 -29.30 -3.82 31.06
CA ASP A 77 -28.47 -2.82 30.38
C ASP A 77 -26.97 -3.02 30.63
N ASP A 78 -26.60 -3.60 31.77
CA ASP A 78 -25.21 -3.90 32.10
C ASP A 78 -24.72 -5.16 31.36
N ASP A 79 -25.56 -6.19 31.19
CA ASP A 79 -25.25 -7.35 30.34
C ASP A 79 -25.06 -6.92 28.89
N ALA A 80 -25.97 -6.08 28.40
CA ALA A 80 -25.90 -5.49 27.07
C ALA A 80 -24.57 -4.72 26.88
N ARG A 81 -24.22 -3.84 27.83
CA ARG A 81 -22.93 -3.11 27.78
C ARG A 81 -21.74 -4.06 27.76
N ALA A 82 -21.75 -5.10 28.59
CA ALA A 82 -20.68 -6.10 28.64
C ALA A 82 -20.54 -6.88 27.32
N LEU A 83 -21.65 -7.21 26.67
CA LEU A 83 -21.66 -7.87 25.36
C LEU A 83 -21.05 -6.98 24.26
N ILE A 84 -21.40 -5.69 24.23
CA ILE A 84 -20.79 -4.71 23.30
C ILE A 84 -19.28 -4.59 23.54
N GLU A 85 -18.87 -4.47 24.80
CA GLU A 85 -17.46 -4.33 25.16
C GLU A 85 -16.68 -5.57 24.72
N ALA A 86 -17.17 -6.77 25.04
CA ALA A 86 -16.56 -8.03 24.62
C ALA A 86 -16.48 -8.16 23.08
N HIS A 87 -17.52 -7.72 22.36
CA HIS A 87 -17.51 -7.71 20.90
C HIS A 87 -16.44 -6.74 20.36
N ARG A 88 -16.39 -5.51 20.87
CA ARG A 88 -15.38 -4.51 20.47
C ARG A 88 -13.96 -4.98 20.76
N GLU A 89 -13.74 -5.63 21.90
CA GLU A 89 -12.44 -6.23 22.23
C GLU A 89 -12.06 -7.34 21.24
N LYS A 90 -13.01 -8.20 20.89
CA LYS A 90 -12.81 -9.25 19.88
C LYS A 90 -12.45 -8.66 18.52
N VAL A 91 -13.23 -7.70 18.01
CA VAL A 91 -12.97 -7.03 16.73
C VAL A 91 -11.61 -6.32 16.77
N ALA A 92 -11.29 -5.63 17.86
CA ALA A 92 -10.00 -4.97 18.01
C ALA A 92 -8.83 -5.98 18.07
N ALA A 93 -9.03 -7.15 18.68
CA ALA A 93 -8.03 -8.23 18.71
C ALA A 93 -7.81 -8.83 17.32
N GLU A 94 -8.88 -9.11 16.57
CA GLU A 94 -8.82 -9.59 15.19
C GLU A 94 -8.12 -8.57 14.29
N TYR A 95 -8.46 -7.28 14.41
CA TYR A 95 -7.79 -6.20 13.69
C TYR A 95 -6.29 -6.13 14.02
N ARG A 96 -5.91 -6.20 15.31
CA ARG A 96 -4.50 -6.21 15.73
C ARG A 96 -3.75 -7.43 15.18
N ALA A 97 -4.37 -8.61 15.17
CA ALA A 97 -3.78 -9.82 14.61
C ALA A 97 -3.53 -9.67 13.11
N LYS A 98 -4.55 -9.24 12.35
CA LYS A 98 -4.40 -8.95 10.91
C LYS A 98 -3.29 -7.94 10.64
N LYS A 99 -3.24 -6.85 11.41
CA LYS A 99 -2.19 -5.83 11.29
C LYS A 99 -0.79 -6.40 11.57
N ALA A 100 -0.65 -7.27 12.56
CA ALA A 100 0.62 -7.92 12.88
C ALA A 100 1.08 -8.84 11.75
N ASP A 101 0.16 -9.59 11.12
CA ASP A 101 0.48 -10.44 9.97
C ASP A 101 0.94 -9.63 8.75
N GLU A 102 0.24 -8.53 8.44
CA GLU A 102 0.63 -7.59 7.37
C GLU A 102 2.02 -6.97 7.63
N GLN A 103 2.28 -6.56 8.88
CA GLN A 103 3.60 -6.03 9.28
C GLN A 103 4.70 -7.08 9.21
N ALA A 104 4.41 -8.33 9.59
CA ALA A 104 5.37 -9.42 9.46
C ALA A 104 5.69 -9.71 7.99
N GLU A 105 4.73 -9.58 7.08
CA GLU A 105 4.99 -9.73 5.64
C GLU A 105 5.86 -8.60 5.09
N LEU A 106 5.54 -7.35 5.44
CA LEU A 106 6.38 -6.19 5.11
C LEU A 106 7.82 -6.39 5.59
N GLN A 107 7.99 -6.85 6.83
CA GLN A 107 9.31 -7.12 7.38
C GLN A 107 10.04 -8.24 6.63
N ARG A 108 9.33 -9.33 6.27
CA ARG A 108 9.92 -10.41 5.44
C ARG A 108 10.42 -9.88 4.09
N ARG A 109 9.68 -8.97 3.44
CA ARG A 109 10.13 -8.36 2.16
C ARG A 109 11.35 -7.48 2.34
N VAL A 110 11.38 -6.66 3.38
CA VAL A 110 12.54 -5.85 3.77
C VAL A 110 13.77 -6.72 4.01
N ASP A 111 13.63 -7.77 4.81
CA ASP A 111 14.73 -8.68 5.16
C ASP A 111 15.23 -9.42 3.92
N ALA A 112 14.33 -9.90 3.07
CA ALA A 112 14.68 -10.54 1.81
C ALA A 112 15.43 -9.60 0.86
N PHE A 113 15.00 -8.34 0.76
CA PHE A 113 15.69 -7.32 -0.03
C PHE A 113 17.10 -7.05 0.52
N ASN A 114 17.20 -6.77 1.82
CA ASN A 114 18.48 -6.47 2.49
C ASN A 114 19.47 -7.65 2.48
N SER A 115 18.97 -8.89 2.51
CA SER A 115 19.81 -10.08 2.39
C SER A 115 20.41 -10.25 0.99
N ARG A 116 19.73 -9.76 -0.05
CA ARG A 116 20.17 -9.89 -1.45
C ARG A 116 21.01 -8.72 -1.90
N TYR A 117 20.70 -7.52 -1.41
CA TYR A 117 21.23 -6.26 -1.94
C TYR A 117 21.83 -5.42 -0.82
N LYS A 118 23.07 -4.97 -1.03
CA LYS A 118 23.74 -4.05 -0.11
C LYS A 118 23.31 -2.61 -0.38
N VAL A 119 23.57 -1.72 0.57
CA VAL A 119 23.50 -0.28 0.31
C VAL A 119 24.47 0.08 -0.82
N GLY A 120 24.06 0.97 -1.73
CA GLY A 120 24.80 1.34 -2.93
C GLY A 120 24.44 0.54 -4.18
N THR A 121 23.49 -0.40 -4.07
CA THR A 121 22.98 -1.21 -5.19
C THR A 121 22.35 -0.29 -6.26
N PRO A 122 22.77 -0.40 -7.53
CA PRO A 122 22.13 0.31 -8.64
C PRO A 122 20.67 -0.10 -8.82
N VAL A 123 19.78 0.87 -8.98
CA VAL A 123 18.34 0.66 -9.11
C VAL A 123 17.71 1.63 -10.11
N PHE A 124 16.62 1.21 -10.74
CA PHE A 124 15.60 2.11 -11.24
C PHE A 124 14.62 2.41 -10.10
N ALA A 125 14.39 3.68 -9.83
CA ALA A 125 13.45 4.13 -8.81
C ALA A 125 12.33 4.97 -9.43
N TYR A 126 11.10 4.77 -8.96
CA TYR A 126 9.90 5.46 -9.44
C TYR A 126 9.24 6.23 -8.29
N PRO A 127 9.52 7.54 -8.11
CA PRO A 127 8.99 8.32 -6.98
C PRO A 127 7.47 8.55 -6.96
N GLY A 128 6.82 8.49 -8.11
CA GLY A 128 5.37 8.62 -8.24
C GLY A 128 4.73 7.24 -8.34
N CYS A 129 4.44 6.81 -9.56
CA CYS A 129 4.06 5.45 -9.87
C CYS A 129 4.97 4.83 -10.94
N ARG A 130 4.73 3.56 -11.23
CA ARG A 130 5.47 2.89 -12.29
C ARG A 130 5.00 3.36 -13.68
N PRO A 131 5.84 3.21 -14.72
CA PRO A 131 5.45 3.55 -16.09
C PRO A 131 4.27 2.74 -16.62
N GLU A 132 4.00 1.56 -16.04
CA GLU A 132 2.83 0.75 -16.41
C GLU A 132 1.51 1.39 -15.95
N ASP A 133 1.53 2.12 -14.83
CA ASP A 133 0.37 2.83 -14.28
C ASP A 133 0.23 4.23 -14.90
N HIS A 134 1.35 4.91 -15.10
CA HIS A 134 1.36 6.24 -15.71
C HIS A 134 2.62 6.45 -16.58
N PRO A 135 2.52 6.33 -17.92
CA PRO A 135 3.67 6.35 -18.82
C PRO A 135 4.51 7.64 -18.81
N GLY A 136 3.95 8.75 -18.32
CA GLY A 136 4.64 10.05 -18.24
C GLY A 136 5.51 10.22 -16.98
N ASP A 137 5.48 9.27 -16.05
CA ASP A 137 6.15 9.42 -14.76
C ASP A 137 7.67 9.24 -14.85
N LYS A 138 8.36 9.96 -13.97
CA LYS A 138 9.82 10.06 -13.98
C LYS A 138 10.47 8.79 -13.43
N ARG A 139 11.17 8.05 -14.29
CA ARG A 139 12.13 7.02 -13.89
C ARG A 139 13.48 7.63 -13.51
N LEU A 140 14.00 7.29 -12.33
CA LEU A 140 15.34 7.66 -11.88
C LEU A 140 16.28 6.46 -12.03
N ILE A 141 17.47 6.70 -12.59
CA ILE A 141 18.59 5.74 -12.56
C ILE A 141 19.52 6.18 -11.44
N THR A 142 19.61 5.40 -10.37
CA THR A 142 20.29 5.82 -9.13
C THR A 142 20.81 4.61 -8.34
N ARG A 143 21.24 4.82 -7.09
CA ARG A 143 21.71 3.80 -6.15
C ARG A 143 20.93 3.90 -4.84
N THR A 144 20.77 2.78 -4.14
CA THR A 144 20.24 2.78 -2.78
C THR A 144 21.22 3.47 -1.82
N ARG A 145 20.72 4.34 -0.94
CA ARG A 145 21.55 5.04 0.08
C ARG A 145 21.33 4.53 1.50
N SER A 146 20.34 3.68 1.70
CA SER A 146 20.01 3.06 2.99
C SER A 146 19.74 1.56 2.82
N LYS A 147 19.66 0.85 3.95
CA LYS A 147 18.94 -0.42 4.00
C LYS A 147 17.45 -0.17 3.75
N ALA A 148 16.74 -1.18 3.27
CA ALA A 148 15.29 -1.16 3.27
C ALA A 148 14.78 -1.25 4.72
N GLU A 149 13.62 -0.65 4.99
CA GLU A 149 12.93 -0.70 6.29
C GLU A 149 11.42 -0.54 6.11
N VAL A 150 10.66 -0.87 7.16
CA VAL A 150 9.21 -0.63 7.21
C VAL A 150 8.97 0.75 7.80
N LEU A 151 8.52 1.69 6.98
CA LEU A 151 8.17 3.05 7.41
C LEU A 151 6.70 3.11 7.87
N GLY A 152 6.47 3.73 9.03
CA GLY A 152 5.13 3.93 9.59
C GLY A 152 4.36 2.64 9.91
N GLY A 153 5.02 1.48 9.87
CA GLY A 153 4.38 0.18 10.07
C GLY A 153 3.41 -0.24 8.95
N HIS A 154 3.51 0.35 7.75
CA HIS A 154 2.60 0.07 6.64
C HIS A 154 3.24 0.03 5.24
N THR A 155 4.48 0.49 5.07
CA THR A 155 5.13 0.50 3.76
C THR A 155 6.60 0.11 3.88
N ASP A 156 7.01 -0.88 3.09
CA ASP A 156 8.39 -1.26 2.91
C ASP A 156 9.07 -0.31 1.92
N VAL A 157 10.12 0.37 2.37
CA VAL A 157 10.75 1.46 1.62
C VAL A 157 12.27 1.37 1.63
N VAL A 158 12.90 2.06 0.68
CA VAL A 158 14.34 2.31 0.64
C VAL A 158 14.60 3.75 0.20
N TRP A 159 15.70 4.34 0.64
CA TRP A 159 16.11 5.65 0.16
C TRP A 159 17.12 5.50 -0.96
N VAL A 160 17.09 6.45 -1.89
CA VAL A 160 18.00 6.48 -3.04
C VAL A 160 18.75 7.80 -3.15
N ASP A 161 19.87 7.78 -3.85
CA ASP A 161 20.65 9.00 -4.12
C ASP A 161 19.89 9.95 -5.06
N GLY A 162 20.05 11.25 -4.84
CA GLY A 162 19.43 12.30 -5.67
C GLY A 162 17.91 12.46 -5.49
N HIS A 163 17.27 11.77 -4.54
CA HIS A 163 15.85 11.95 -4.23
C HIS A 163 15.62 12.18 -2.72
N GLY A 164 14.75 13.13 -2.37
CA GLY A 164 14.53 13.55 -0.98
C GLY A 164 13.69 12.58 -0.14
N ALA A 165 12.71 11.93 -0.76
CA ALA A 165 11.80 10.99 -0.10
C ALA A 165 12.28 9.54 -0.19
N CYS A 166 11.62 8.66 0.56
CA CYS A 166 11.77 7.22 0.43
C CYS A 166 10.98 6.70 -0.78
N ILE A 167 11.40 5.58 -1.34
CA ILE A 167 10.73 4.89 -2.44
C ILE A 167 10.23 3.56 -1.92
N ALA A 168 8.95 3.24 -2.15
CA ALA A 168 8.40 1.93 -1.82
C ALA A 168 9.18 0.82 -2.57
N LEU A 169 9.42 -0.33 -1.95
CA LEU A 169 10.13 -1.43 -2.62
C LEU A 169 9.37 -1.93 -3.85
N SER A 170 8.05 -1.81 -3.86
CA SER A 170 7.22 -2.05 -5.04
C SER A 170 7.54 -1.10 -6.20
N HIS A 171 8.21 0.03 -5.98
CA HIS A 171 8.61 1.03 -6.97
C HIS A 171 10.13 1.10 -7.15
N VAL A 172 10.82 -0.02 -6.93
CA VAL A 172 12.26 -0.15 -7.14
C VAL A 172 12.54 -1.42 -7.95
N ASP A 173 13.27 -1.28 -9.05
CA ASP A 173 13.83 -2.40 -9.80
C ASP A 173 15.34 -2.41 -9.64
N VAL A 174 15.92 -3.53 -9.22
CA VAL A 174 17.38 -3.66 -9.13
C VAL A 174 17.97 -3.82 -10.52
N ILE A 175 18.97 -3.00 -10.85
CA ILE A 175 19.68 -3.07 -12.12
C ILE A 175 20.74 -4.17 -12.00
N SER A 176 20.62 -5.22 -12.82
CA SER A 176 21.59 -6.32 -12.83
C SER A 176 22.89 -5.91 -13.55
N ALA A 177 23.97 -6.68 -13.37
CA ALA A 177 25.22 -6.42 -14.08
C ALA A 177 25.03 -6.50 -15.62
N THR A 178 24.14 -7.38 -16.09
CA THR A 178 23.75 -7.48 -17.50
C THR A 178 23.02 -6.23 -17.98
N ASP A 179 22.25 -5.60 -17.09
CA ASP A 179 21.60 -4.33 -17.38
C ASP A 179 22.58 -3.16 -17.44
N THR A 180 23.80 -3.27 -16.91
CA THR A 180 24.79 -2.19 -16.97
C THR A 180 25.69 -2.21 -18.19
N SER A 181 25.48 -3.14 -19.14
CA SER A 181 26.29 -3.17 -20.36
C SER A 181 26.06 -1.88 -21.20
N PRO A 182 27.09 -1.36 -21.88
CA PRO A 182 26.94 -0.26 -22.81
C PRO A 182 25.84 -0.51 -23.85
N GLU A 183 25.69 -1.76 -24.32
CA GLU A 183 24.63 -2.15 -25.26
C GLU A 183 23.23 -2.11 -24.63
N ALA A 184 23.06 -2.61 -23.40
CA ALA A 184 21.79 -2.56 -22.67
C ALA A 184 21.38 -1.12 -22.33
N SER A 185 22.35 -0.27 -21.99
CA SER A 185 22.14 1.17 -21.78
C SER A 185 21.77 1.89 -23.08
N ALA A 186 22.45 1.56 -24.19
CA ALA A 186 22.14 2.09 -25.51
C ALA A 186 20.72 1.70 -25.97
N ALA A 187 20.32 0.44 -25.79
CA ALA A 187 19.00 -0.04 -26.20
C ALA A 187 17.83 0.63 -25.46
N ARG A 188 18.04 1.09 -24.21
CA ARG A 188 16.99 1.70 -23.37
C ARG A 188 16.86 3.22 -23.50
N ASN A 189 17.91 3.91 -23.96
CA ASN A 189 17.92 5.37 -24.15
C ASN A 189 17.48 5.80 -25.56
N VAL A 190 17.06 4.86 -26.41
CA VAL A 190 16.47 5.20 -27.71
C VAL A 190 14.94 5.21 -27.55
N PRO A 191 14.30 6.39 -27.33
CA PRO A 191 12.88 6.49 -27.58
C PRO A 191 12.68 6.15 -29.06
N ARG A 192 11.93 5.07 -29.35
CA ARG A 192 11.53 4.58 -30.69
C ARG A 192 11.98 5.53 -31.81
N ASN A 193 13.20 5.39 -32.29
CA ASN A 193 13.65 6.17 -33.44
C ASN A 193 12.89 5.64 -34.65
N PRO A 194 11.95 6.41 -35.24
CA PRO A 194 11.10 5.92 -36.32
C PRO A 194 11.85 5.82 -37.66
N ASN A 195 13.15 6.15 -37.69
CA ASN A 195 13.93 6.18 -38.91
C ASN A 195 14.66 4.85 -39.15
N GLU A 196 14.18 4.09 -40.14
CA GLU A 196 14.71 2.77 -40.54
C GLU A 196 16.18 2.81 -41.01
N LEU A 197 16.73 4.00 -41.25
CA LEU A 197 18.10 4.22 -41.73
C LEU A 197 19.15 4.28 -40.60
N CYS A 198 18.76 4.30 -39.32
CA CYS A 198 19.69 4.37 -38.18
C CYS A 198 19.95 2.99 -37.54
N ARG A 199 20.29 1.98 -38.36
CA ARG A 199 20.50 0.60 -37.89
C ARG A 199 21.93 0.27 -37.46
N ASP A 200 22.92 1.04 -37.91
CA ASP A 200 24.34 0.71 -37.72
C ASP A 200 25.02 1.65 -36.72
N PHE A 201 25.06 1.25 -35.45
CA PHE A 201 25.84 1.92 -34.42
C PHE A 201 27.20 1.23 -34.26
N GLN A 202 28.29 1.99 -34.36
CA GLN A 202 29.64 1.51 -34.04
C GLN A 202 30.14 2.17 -32.76
N SER A 203 30.87 1.42 -31.93
CA SER A 203 31.61 1.94 -30.78
C SER A 203 32.75 2.87 -31.26
N LYS A 204 32.84 4.09 -30.71
CA LYS A 204 33.95 5.03 -30.99
C LYS A 204 34.95 5.04 -29.82
N PRO A 205 36.26 5.32 -30.05
CA PRO A 205 37.22 5.59 -28.98
C PRO A 205 36.83 6.84 -28.18
N GLU A 206 37.04 6.79 -26.86
CA GLU A 206 36.65 7.84 -25.92
C GLU A 206 37.19 9.26 -26.22
N PRO A 207 36.52 10.32 -25.71
CA PRO A 207 35.28 10.32 -24.94
C PRO A 207 34.14 11.10 -25.63
N ALA A 208 33.20 10.38 -26.26
CA ALA A 208 31.83 10.85 -26.51
C ALA A 208 30.88 9.63 -26.59
N GLU A 209 29.87 9.59 -25.71
CA GLU A 209 28.86 8.54 -25.58
C GLU A 209 27.89 8.50 -26.79
N PHE A 210 28.24 7.79 -27.86
CA PHE A 210 27.44 7.48 -29.07
C PHE A 210 27.51 8.46 -30.25
N TRP A 211 27.56 7.90 -31.47
CA TRP A 211 27.66 8.59 -32.75
C TRP A 211 26.84 7.80 -33.80
N CYS A 212 25.97 8.45 -34.57
CA CYS A 212 25.38 7.84 -35.78
C CYS A 212 26.35 7.99 -36.95
N ALA A 213 26.85 6.86 -37.46
CA ALA A 213 27.89 6.80 -38.50
C ALA A 213 27.55 7.61 -39.76
N ASN A 214 26.25 7.78 -40.06
CA ASN A 214 25.78 8.50 -41.23
C ASN A 214 25.73 10.04 -41.05
N CYS A 215 25.43 10.55 -39.84
CA CYS A 215 25.19 11.99 -39.63
C CYS A 215 26.19 12.74 -38.72
N ARG A 216 27.22 12.07 -38.18
CA ARG A 216 28.40 12.71 -37.55
C ARG A 216 28.21 13.62 -36.32
N TRP A 217 27.03 13.72 -35.68
CA TRP A 217 26.82 14.66 -34.56
C TRP A 217 26.18 14.07 -33.29
N ASN A 218 26.59 14.60 -32.12
CA ASN A 218 26.09 14.27 -30.78
C ASN A 218 25.99 15.53 -29.89
N LYS A 219 24.80 16.16 -29.86
CA LYS A 219 24.10 16.72 -28.67
C LYS A 219 22.83 17.47 -29.11
N ALA A 220 21.69 17.04 -28.54
CA ALA A 220 20.36 17.67 -28.53
C ALA A 220 19.87 18.31 -29.85
N MET A 221 19.32 17.50 -30.75
CA MET A 221 18.19 17.95 -31.57
C MET A 221 17.03 17.01 -31.23
N HIS A 222 15.82 17.46 -30.93
CA HIS A 222 14.98 18.22 -31.84
C HIS A 222 13.78 18.91 -31.15
N ASP A 223 13.95 20.09 -30.57
CA ASP A 223 12.81 20.87 -30.06
C ASP A 223 12.20 21.83 -31.10
N ASN A 224 12.73 21.92 -32.33
CA ASN A 224 12.19 22.80 -33.37
C ASN A 224 12.13 22.16 -34.78
N GLU A 225 10.93 22.17 -35.38
CA GLU A 225 10.58 21.70 -36.72
C GLU A 225 11.41 22.37 -37.83
N ALA A 226 11.73 23.66 -37.71
CA ALA A 226 12.51 24.40 -38.69
C ALA A 226 13.92 23.84 -38.87
N ALA A 227 14.53 23.38 -37.76
CA ALA A 227 15.85 22.78 -37.78
C ALA A 227 15.83 21.37 -38.39
N ARG A 228 14.71 20.64 -38.26
CA ARG A 228 14.48 19.35 -38.96
C ARG A 228 14.40 19.56 -40.47
N THR A 229 13.66 20.58 -40.91
CA THR A 229 13.50 20.91 -42.34
C THR A 229 14.81 21.35 -42.98
N ALA A 230 15.62 22.17 -42.28
CA ALA A 230 16.92 22.60 -42.79
C ALA A 230 17.89 21.43 -43.03
N ILE A 231 17.91 20.44 -42.13
CA ILE A 231 18.74 19.25 -42.27
C ILE A 231 18.26 18.37 -43.42
N ARG A 232 16.95 18.18 -43.56
CA ARG A 232 16.37 17.41 -44.66
C ARG A 232 16.79 18.00 -46.02
N ASN A 233 16.64 19.31 -46.16
CA ASN A 233 17.03 20.03 -47.37
C ASN A 233 18.54 19.92 -47.64
N ALA A 234 19.38 19.95 -46.60
CA ALA A 234 20.82 19.80 -46.75
C ALA A 234 21.24 18.37 -47.18
N LEU A 235 20.53 17.35 -46.72
CA LEU A 235 20.77 15.95 -47.10
C LEU A 235 20.35 15.67 -48.54
N ASP A 236 19.23 16.23 -48.99
CA ASP A 236 18.78 16.13 -50.40
C ASP A 236 19.76 16.82 -51.38
N CYS A 237 20.64 17.69 -50.89
CA CYS A 237 21.66 18.36 -51.69
C CYS A 237 22.99 17.59 -51.77
N LEU A 238 23.17 16.49 -51.03
CA LEU A 238 24.41 15.70 -51.11
C LEU A 238 24.38 14.81 -52.37
N PRO A 239 25.46 14.78 -53.17
CA PRO A 239 25.51 13.90 -54.33
C PRO A 239 25.47 12.44 -53.86
N ALA A 240 24.64 11.64 -54.52
CA ALA A 240 24.62 10.19 -54.34
C ALA A 240 25.93 9.58 -54.86
N GLY A 241 26.97 9.56 -54.03
CA GLY A 241 28.19 8.78 -54.22
C GLY A 241 28.30 7.81 -53.05
N GLY A 242 28.52 6.51 -53.24
CA GLY A 242 29.42 5.87 -54.19
C GLY A 242 30.37 5.03 -53.32
N ALA A 243 30.41 3.72 -53.58
CA ALA A 243 31.15 2.73 -52.80
C ALA A 243 32.64 3.05 -52.58
#